data_AF-A0ABD1XK66-F1
#
_entry.id   AF-A0ABD1XK66-F1
#
_cell.length_a   1.000
_cell.length_b   1.000
_cell.length_c   1.000
_cell.angle_alpha   90.00
_cell.angle_beta   90.00
_cell.angle_gamma   90.00
#
_symmetry.space_group_name_H-M   'P 1'
#
loop_
_entity.id
_entity.type
_entity.pdbx_description
1 polymer ?
#
loop_
_entity_poly.entity_id
_entity_poly.type
_entity_poly.pdbx_seq_one_letter_code
_entity_poly.pdbx_strand_id
1 'polypeptide(L)'
;METLAALSSQQPPEELLQEVTALEARRVNLEATLTRMGSVEDPRPHPIQLEVARQKVLILDLNGLLLRTCRGVAEAERAREFGHLAVYPITSCMIYIPRVGVSSFLAAVAKDFMLII
;
A
#
# COMPACT_ATOMS: atom_id res chain seq x y z
N MET A 1 -30.12 -36.39 -26.01
CA MET A 1 -30.57 -35.30 -25.12
C MET A 1 -30.92 -35.93 -23.75
N GLU A 2 -29.99 -36.64 -23.11
CA GLU A 2 -30.27 -37.49 -21.92
C GLU A 2 -29.04 -37.68 -21.01
N THR A 3 -28.37 -36.61 -20.57
CA THR A 3 -27.22 -36.74 -19.63
C THR A 3 -27.09 -35.62 -18.59
N LEU A 4 -28.14 -34.84 -18.32
CA LEU A 4 -28.07 -33.74 -17.33
C LEU A 4 -28.87 -33.96 -16.03
N ALA A 5 -29.79 -34.93 -15.98
CA ALA A 5 -30.71 -35.11 -14.84
C ALA A 5 -30.11 -35.90 -13.66
N ALA A 6 -28.90 -36.46 -13.77
CA ALA A 6 -28.32 -37.35 -12.76
C ALA A 6 -27.53 -36.64 -11.64
N LEU A 7 -27.36 -35.31 -11.71
CA LEU A 7 -26.61 -34.53 -10.71
C LEU A 7 -27.50 -33.83 -9.68
N SER A 8 -28.83 -33.95 -9.80
CA SER A 8 -29.80 -33.27 -8.92
C SER A 8 -30.08 -33.99 -7.59
N SER A 9 -29.50 -35.18 -7.38
CA SER A 9 -29.81 -36.05 -6.22
C SER A 9 -28.64 -36.25 -5.27
N GLN A 10 -27.51 -35.61 -5.51
CA GLN A 10 -26.40 -35.62 -4.56
C GLN A 10 -26.63 -34.51 -3.55
N GLN A 11 -27.06 -34.88 -2.35
CA GLN A 11 -26.92 -33.98 -1.21
C GLN A 11 -25.45 -33.56 -1.14
N PRO A 12 -25.17 -32.25 -0.95
CA PRO A 12 -23.80 -31.78 -0.86
C PRO A 12 -23.06 -32.60 0.20
N PRO A 13 -21.83 -33.07 -0.09
CA PRO A 13 -21.02 -33.82 0.86
C PRO A 13 -21.02 -33.13 2.22
N GLU A 14 -21.14 -33.91 3.29
CA GLU A 14 -21.19 -33.38 4.66
C GLU A 14 -19.98 -32.47 4.96
N GLU A 15 -18.83 -32.77 4.36
CA GLU A 15 -17.61 -31.97 4.39
C GLU A 15 -17.81 -30.56 3.81
N LEU A 16 -18.53 -30.43 2.70
CA LEU A 16 -18.87 -29.13 2.08
C LEU A 16 -19.84 -28.33 2.95
N LEU A 17 -20.80 -28.99 3.60
CA LEU A 17 -21.71 -28.32 4.55
C LEU A 17 -20.96 -27.82 5.79
N GLN A 18 -19.99 -28.58 6.29
CA GLN A 18 -19.14 -28.18 7.42
C GLN A 18 -18.22 -27.00 7.04
N GLU A 19 -17.64 -27.00 5.84
CA GLU A 19 -16.83 -25.89 5.34
C GLU A 19 -17.63 -24.59 5.18
N VAL A 20 -18.84 -24.67 4.61
CA VAL A 20 -19.73 -23.50 4.46
C VAL A 20 -20.12 -22.95 5.83
N THR A 21 -20.48 -23.81 6.78
CA THR A 21 -20.81 -23.40 8.15
C THR A 21 -19.61 -22.74 8.86
N ALA A 22 -18.41 -23.29 8.67
CA ALA A 22 -17.18 -22.70 9.21
C ALA A 22 -16.85 -21.34 8.56
N LEU A 23 -17.13 -21.17 7.27
CA LEU A 23 -16.95 -19.91 6.55
C LEU A 23 -17.97 -18.84 6.98
N GLU A 24 -19.23 -19.21 7.19
CA GLU A 24 -20.25 -18.29 7.72
C GLU A 24 -19.92 -17.84 9.15
N ALA A 25 -19.49 -18.76 10.01
CA ALA A 25 -19.03 -18.43 11.36
C ALA A 25 -17.81 -17.48 11.35
N ARG A 26 -16.85 -17.70 10.43
CA ARG A 26 -15.71 -16.80 10.24
C ARG A 26 -16.16 -15.41 9.75
N ARG A 27 -17.12 -15.33 8.82
CA ARG A 27 -17.66 -14.05 8.33
C ARG A 27 -18.33 -13.26 9.45
N VAL A 28 -19.22 -13.90 10.22
CA VAL A 28 -19.91 -13.26 11.35
C VAL A 28 -18.91 -12.76 12.39
N ASN A 29 -17.87 -13.53 12.70
CA ASN A 29 -16.82 -13.10 13.61
C ASN A 29 -16.02 -11.90 13.06
N LEU A 30 -15.76 -11.88 11.76
CA LEU A 30 -15.06 -10.77 11.10
C LEU A 30 -15.91 -9.48 11.13
N GLU A 31 -17.20 -9.58 10.82
CA GLU A 31 -18.15 -8.46 10.86
C GLU A 31 -18.32 -7.93 12.29
N ALA A 32 -18.44 -8.81 13.29
CA ALA A 32 -18.49 -8.41 14.69
C ALA A 32 -17.19 -7.75 15.15
N THR A 33 -16.03 -8.23 14.68
CA THR A 33 -14.72 -7.64 15.00
C THR A 33 -14.55 -6.27 14.35
N LEU A 34 -14.94 -6.12 13.08
CA LEU A 34 -14.90 -4.86 12.35
C LEU A 34 -15.88 -3.83 12.93
N THR A 35 -17.07 -4.27 13.36
CA THR A 35 -18.05 -3.39 14.03
C THR A 35 -17.53 -2.90 15.39
N ARG A 36 -16.79 -3.74 16.13
CA ARG A 36 -16.11 -3.36 17.38
C ARG A 36 -14.90 -2.46 17.15
N MET A 37 -14.23 -2.58 16.00
CA MET A 37 -13.14 -1.68 15.57
C MET A 37 -13.64 -0.37 14.94
N GLY A 38 -14.94 -0.24 14.65
CA GLY A 38 -15.58 0.98 14.14
C GLY A 38 -15.66 2.15 15.12
N SER A 39 -15.02 2.05 16.28
CA SER A 39 -14.73 3.18 17.19
C SER A 39 -13.26 3.61 17.15
N VAL A 40 -12.47 3.11 16.19
CA VAL A 40 -11.23 3.77 15.80
C VAL A 40 -11.63 4.83 14.80
N GLU A 41 -11.49 6.10 15.17
CA GLU A 41 -11.64 7.25 14.28
C GLU A 41 -11.05 6.89 12.92
N ASP A 42 -11.92 6.91 11.92
CA ASP A 42 -11.58 6.61 10.55
C ASP A 42 -10.36 7.44 10.14
N PRO A 43 -9.17 6.85 9.89
CA PRO A 43 -8.02 7.59 9.42
C PRO A 43 -8.20 7.84 7.92
N ARG A 44 -9.42 8.26 7.49
CA ARG A 44 -9.55 8.86 6.16
C ARG A 44 -8.51 9.95 6.14
N PRO A 45 -7.61 9.99 5.15
CA PRO A 45 -6.75 11.14 4.99
C PRO A 45 -7.67 12.36 4.99
N HIS A 46 -7.52 13.23 5.99
CA HIS A 46 -8.30 14.46 6.03
C HIS A 46 -8.13 15.13 4.67
N PRO A 47 -9.22 15.52 3.98
CA PRO A 47 -9.08 16.20 2.71
C PRO A 47 -8.21 17.42 2.95
N ILE A 48 -7.03 17.44 2.31
CA ILE A 48 -6.10 18.57 2.37
C ILE A 48 -6.89 19.76 1.85
N GLN A 49 -7.21 20.70 2.73
CA GLN A 49 -7.85 21.95 2.35
C GLN A 49 -6.84 22.74 1.55
N LEU A 50 -6.89 22.60 0.23
CA LEU A 50 -6.15 23.38 -0.72
C LEU A 50 -6.67 24.83 -0.62
N GLU A 51 -6.00 25.67 0.16
CA GLU A 51 -6.20 27.11 0.03
C GLU A 51 -5.93 27.48 -1.42
N VAL A 52 -6.86 28.23 -2.02
CA VAL A 52 -6.93 28.55 -3.45
C VAL A 52 -5.82 29.54 -3.83
N ALA A 53 -4.57 29.12 -3.72
CA ALA A 53 -3.48 29.62 -4.52
C ALA A 53 -3.57 28.90 -5.87
N ARG A 54 -3.35 29.62 -6.97
CA ARG A 54 -3.37 29.09 -8.35
C ARG A 54 -2.24 28.08 -8.65
N GLN A 55 -1.77 27.33 -7.67
CA GLN A 55 -0.78 26.28 -7.83
C GLN A 55 -1.48 24.97 -8.14
N LYS A 56 -1.06 24.34 -9.24
CA LYS A 56 -1.51 23.00 -9.60
C LYS A 56 -1.00 22.02 -8.53
N VAL A 57 -1.74 20.96 -8.26
CA VAL A 57 -1.30 19.93 -7.31
C VAL A 57 -0.54 18.86 -8.08
N LEU A 58 0.63 18.45 -7.58
CA LEU A 58 1.41 17.34 -8.10
C LEU A 58 1.56 16.27 -7.02
N ILE A 59 0.99 15.09 -7.29
CA ILE A 59 1.08 13.92 -6.40
C ILE A 59 2.21 13.03 -6.93
N LEU A 60 3.17 12.70 -6.06
CA LEU A 60 4.37 11.95 -6.39
C LEU A 60 4.46 10.71 -5.51
N ASP A 61 4.68 9.55 -6.12
CA ASP A 61 5.00 8.34 -5.37
C ASP A 61 6.43 8.40 -4.81
N LEU A 62 6.63 7.89 -3.60
CA LEU A 62 7.94 7.78 -2.97
C LEU A 62 8.78 6.67 -3.58
N ASN A 63 8.20 5.47 -3.69
CA ASN A 63 8.93 4.26 -4.07
C ASN A 63 9.12 4.18 -5.58
N GLY A 64 10.37 4.03 -6.02
CA GLY A 64 10.72 3.88 -7.43
C GLY A 64 10.83 5.21 -8.19
N LEU A 65 10.04 6.23 -7.83
CA LEU A 65 10.06 7.55 -8.46
C LEU A 65 11.04 8.53 -7.80
N LEU A 66 10.93 8.78 -6.49
CA LEU A 66 11.82 9.73 -5.79
C LEU A 66 13.04 9.03 -5.16
N LEU A 67 12.83 7.81 -4.67
CA LEU A 67 13.86 7.00 -4.05
C LEU A 67 13.67 5.52 -4.36
N ARG A 68 14.72 4.73 -4.21
CA ARG A 68 14.62 3.27 -4.16
C ARG A 68 14.88 2.80 -2.74
N THR A 69 14.14 1.79 -2.32
CA THR A 69 14.41 1.04 -1.09
C THR A 69 15.32 -0.13 -1.40
N CYS A 70 16.28 -0.40 -0.52
CA CYS A 70 17.19 -1.51 -0.65
C CYS A 70 17.45 -2.14 0.73
N ARG A 71 17.91 -3.39 0.73
CA ARG A 71 18.15 -4.15 1.97
C ARG A 71 19.62 -4.51 2.10
N GLY A 72 20.19 -4.19 3.25
CA GLY A 72 21.54 -4.60 3.61
C GLY A 72 22.64 -3.57 3.31
N VAL A 73 23.71 -3.68 4.10
CA VAL A 73 24.80 -2.70 4.18
C VAL A 73 25.59 -2.59 2.86
N ALA A 74 25.75 -3.69 2.12
CA ALA A 74 26.50 -3.71 0.86
C ALA A 74 25.84 -2.91 -0.28
N GLU A 75 24.51 -2.74 -0.28
CA GLU A 75 23.83 -1.87 -1.24
C GLU A 75 23.92 -0.40 -0.86
N ALA A 76 23.92 -0.10 0.46
CA ALA A 76 24.20 1.24 0.97
C ALA A 76 25.62 1.72 0.62
N GLU A 77 26.62 0.86 0.84
CA GLU A 77 28.02 1.18 0.57
C GLU A 77 28.24 1.45 -0.92
N ARG A 78 27.74 0.57 -1.80
CA ARG A 78 27.76 0.81 -3.24
C ARG A 78 27.08 2.12 -3.61
N ALA A 79 25.91 2.43 -3.04
CA ALA A 79 25.23 3.68 -3.34
C ALA A 79 26.06 4.92 -2.94
N ARG A 80 26.79 4.87 -1.82
CA ARG A 80 27.71 5.93 -1.41
C ARG A 80 28.88 6.09 -2.40
N GLU A 81 29.44 4.98 -2.89
CA GLU A 81 30.51 5.00 -3.90
C GLU A 81 30.05 5.66 -5.21
N PHE A 82 28.79 5.46 -5.60
CA PHE A 82 28.18 6.13 -6.76
C PHE A 82 27.70 7.57 -6.49
N GLY A 83 28.07 8.16 -5.35
CA GLY A 83 27.77 9.56 -5.03
C GLY A 83 26.36 9.82 -4.51
N HIS A 84 25.61 8.79 -4.11
CA HIS A 84 24.35 9.00 -3.38
C HIS A 84 24.66 9.42 -1.94
N LEU A 85 24.64 10.73 -1.70
CA LEU A 85 25.05 11.37 -0.43
C LEU A 85 24.11 11.12 0.76
N ALA A 86 22.91 10.59 0.52
CA ALA A 86 21.85 10.54 1.52
C ALA A 86 21.26 9.13 1.62
N VAL A 87 21.99 8.27 2.31
CA VAL A 87 21.59 6.89 2.63
C VAL A 87 20.98 6.90 4.04
N TYR A 88 19.65 6.82 4.13
CA TYR A 88 18.94 6.88 5.42
C TYR A 88 18.53 5.48 5.88
N PRO A 89 19.04 4.99 7.02
CA PRO A 89 18.53 3.76 7.63
C PRO A 89 17.16 4.02 8.26
N ILE A 90 16.16 3.20 7.93
CA ILE A 90 14.79 3.28 8.46
C ILE A 90 14.63 2.31 9.64
N THR A 91 15.20 1.12 9.47
CA THR A 91 15.31 0.01 10.43
C THR A 91 16.66 -0.68 10.18
N SER A 92 17.06 -1.63 11.03
CA SER A 92 18.36 -2.32 10.94
C SER A 92 18.70 -2.94 9.57
N CYS A 93 17.71 -3.09 8.68
CA CYS A 93 17.86 -3.75 7.39
C CYS A 93 17.44 -2.92 6.17
N MET A 94 16.83 -1.74 6.34
CA MET A 94 16.21 -1.00 5.23
C MET A 94 16.87 0.36 5.02
N ILE A 95 17.23 0.63 3.78
CA ILE A 95 17.97 1.81 3.36
C ILE A 95 17.23 2.51 2.22
N TYR A 96 17.05 3.82 2.33
CA TYR A 96 16.60 4.67 1.23
C TYR A 96 17.77 5.21 0.41
N ILE A 97 17.67 5.08 -0.92
CA ILE A 97 18.62 5.67 -1.88
C ILE A 97 17.83 6.64 -2.78
N PRO A 98 17.99 7.96 -2.59
CA PRO A 98 17.36 8.96 -3.46
C PRO A 98 17.83 8.83 -4.91
N ARG A 99 16.93 9.07 -5.86
CA ARG A 99 17.29 9.16 -7.27
C ARG A 99 18.22 10.36 -7.50
N VAL A 100 19.14 10.23 -8.44
CA VAL A 100 20.05 11.33 -8.83
C VAL A 100 19.20 12.51 -9.32
N GLY A 101 19.48 13.71 -8.81
CA GLY A 101 18.76 14.94 -9.19
C GLY A 101 17.40 15.13 -8.52
N VAL A 102 16.96 14.24 -7.63
CA VAL A 102 15.63 14.36 -7.00
C VAL A 102 15.45 15.68 -6.24
N SER A 103 16.49 16.17 -5.56
CA SER A 103 16.43 17.45 -4.85
C SER A 103 16.22 18.63 -5.81
N SER A 104 16.91 18.61 -6.96
CA SER A 104 16.78 19.65 -7.99
C SER A 104 15.42 19.58 -8.69
N PHE A 105 14.92 18.37 -8.94
CA PHE A 105 13.58 18.15 -9.46
C PHE A 105 12.51 18.72 -8.52
N LEU A 106 12.51 18.33 -7.24
CA LEU A 106 11.55 18.80 -6.24
C LEU A 106 11.62 20.32 -6.07
N ALA A 107 12.81 20.91 -6.06
CA ALA A 107 12.99 22.36 -6.00
C ALA A 107 12.45 23.10 -7.24
N ALA A 108 12.52 22.48 -8.42
CA ALA A 108 11.95 23.05 -9.64
C ALA A 108 10.42 22.98 -9.62
N VAL A 109 9.84 21.81 -9.32
CA VAL A 109 8.39 21.63 -9.34
C VAL A 109 7.67 22.34 -8.19
N ALA A 110 8.31 22.52 -7.03
CA ALA A 110 7.73 23.25 -5.90
C ALA A 110 7.47 24.74 -6.18
N LYS A 111 8.04 25.31 -7.26
CA LYS A 111 7.77 26.70 -7.68
C LYS A 111 6.35 26.85 -8.21
N ASP A 112 5.91 25.87 -9.00
CA ASP A 112 4.67 25.93 -9.76
C ASP A 112 3.57 25.02 -9.21
N PHE A 113 3.96 24.03 -8.38
CA PHE A 113 3.07 23.00 -7.87
C PHE A 113 3.10 22.90 -6.34
N MET A 114 1.93 22.64 -5.77
CA MET A 114 1.85 22.12 -4.41
C MET A 114 2.13 20.61 -4.45
N LEU A 115 3.17 20.17 -3.76
CA LEU A 115 3.63 18.78 -3.78
C LEU A 115 2.94 17.97 -2.68
N ILE A 116 2.43 16.79 -3.05
CA ILE A 116 2.00 15.74 -2.13
C ILE A 116 2.88 14.52 -2.43
N ILE A 117 3.61 14.06 -1.42
CA ILE A 117 4.57 12.95 -1.48
C ILE A 117 4.10 11.85 -0.54
#